data_AF-A0A327HSM2-F1
#
_entry.id   AF-A0A327HSM2-F1
#
_cell.length_a   1.000
_cell.length_b   1.000
_cell.length_c   1.000
_cell.angle_alpha   90.00
_cell.angle_beta   90.00
_cell.angle_gamma   90.00
#
_symmetry.space_group_name_H-M   'P 1'
#
loop_
_entity.id
_entity.type
_entity.pdbx_description
1 polymer ?
#
loop_
_entity_poly.entity_id
_entity_poly.type
_entity_poly.pdbx_seq_one_letter_code
_entity_poly.pdbx_strand_id
1 'polypeptide(L)'
;GERDESRVQKATKAEFGELADSLEVGAGPFGAQTEMGMIPFWIGGIEGDDVIIDFNNPMAGKTLQFVVEVMGVRAATADEMSHGHSHGPGGHSHEEKSGGCGDPNCCS
;
A
#
# COMPACT_ATOMS: atom_id res chain seq x y z
N GLY A 1 0.93 -9.34 8.90
CA GLY A 1 -0.27 -10.18 9.01
C GLY A 1 0.04 -11.56 8.50
N GLU A 2 -0.92 -12.49 8.60
CA GLU A 2 -0.73 -13.83 8.04
C GLU A 2 -0.61 -13.77 6.52
N ARG A 3 0.18 -14.69 5.99
CA ARG A 3 0.28 -14.92 4.55
C ARG A 3 -0.87 -15.82 4.11
N ASP A 4 -1.54 -15.44 3.04
CA ASP A 4 -2.60 -16.25 2.44
C ASP A 4 -2.14 -16.83 1.10
N GLU A 5 -1.94 -18.15 1.05
CA GLU A 5 -1.50 -18.86 -0.16
C GLU A 5 -2.56 -18.84 -1.27
N SER A 6 -3.84 -18.61 -0.97
CA SER A 6 -4.88 -18.45 -2.00
C SER A 6 -4.74 -17.14 -2.79
N ARG A 7 -3.93 -16.21 -2.28
CA ARG A 7 -3.63 -14.92 -2.92
C ARG A 7 -2.36 -14.96 -3.77
N VAL A 8 -1.80 -16.15 -3.99
CA VAL A 8 -0.73 -16.42 -4.95
C VAL A 8 -1.36 -16.99 -6.21
N GLN A 9 -1.06 -16.40 -7.37
CA GLN A 9 -1.61 -16.84 -8.66
C GLN A 9 -0.50 -17.00 -9.69
N LYS A 10 -0.77 -17.82 -10.71
CA LYS A 10 0.09 -17.95 -11.88
C LYS A 10 -0.45 -17.10 -13.01
N ALA A 11 0.40 -16.24 -13.54
CA ALA A 11 0.21 -15.49 -14.77
C ALA A 11 1.23 -15.97 -15.80
N THR A 12 1.06 -15.56 -17.05
CA THR A 12 1.99 -15.85 -18.15
C THR A 12 2.77 -14.60 -18.51
N LYS A 13 4.02 -14.74 -18.95
CA LYS A 13 4.82 -13.60 -19.43
C LYS A 13 4.13 -12.79 -20.53
N ALA A 14 3.32 -13.45 -21.36
CA ALA A 14 2.56 -12.80 -22.43
C ALA A 14 1.58 -11.72 -21.90
N GLU A 15 1.02 -11.89 -20.70
CA GLU A 15 0.10 -10.92 -20.08
C GLU A 15 0.80 -9.61 -19.69
N PHE A 16 2.13 -9.63 -19.58
CA PHE A 16 2.93 -8.44 -19.25
C PHE A 16 3.44 -7.70 -20.49
N GLY A 17 3.24 -8.24 -21.70
CA GLY A 17 3.63 -7.59 -22.95
C GLY A 17 5.11 -7.18 -22.95
N GLU A 18 5.39 -5.91 -23.21
CA GLU A 18 6.76 -5.36 -23.24
C GLU A 18 7.47 -5.39 -21.88
N LEU A 19 6.72 -5.46 -20.78
CA LEU A 19 7.30 -5.54 -19.43
C LEU A 19 7.89 -6.92 -19.13
N ALA A 20 7.53 -7.95 -19.90
CA ALA A 20 7.89 -9.35 -19.66
C ALA A 20 9.41 -9.58 -19.52
N ASP A 21 10.21 -8.87 -20.32
CA ASP A 21 11.68 -9.00 -20.34
C ASP A 21 12.36 -8.24 -19.19
N SER A 22 11.62 -7.38 -18.49
CA SER A 22 12.09 -6.57 -17.36
C SER A 22 11.52 -7.02 -16.01
N LEU A 23 10.78 -8.14 -15.98
CA LEU A 23 10.23 -8.67 -14.74
C LEU A 23 11.35 -9.24 -13.85
N GLU A 24 11.37 -8.78 -12.60
CA GLU A 24 12.27 -9.27 -11.57
C GLU A 24 11.47 -9.79 -10.37
N VAL A 25 11.99 -10.79 -9.68
CA VAL A 25 11.37 -11.30 -8.44
C VAL A 25 11.41 -10.22 -7.37
N GLY A 26 10.27 -9.93 -6.77
CA GLY A 26 10.07 -8.86 -5.81
C GLY A 26 9.65 -7.52 -6.44
N ALA A 27 9.63 -7.41 -7.78
CA ALA A 27 9.17 -6.20 -8.46
C ALA A 27 7.68 -5.93 -8.17
N GLY A 28 7.33 -4.65 -8.04
CA GLY A 28 5.97 -4.18 -7.77
C GLY A 28 5.95 -2.99 -6.79
N PRO A 29 4.76 -2.50 -6.41
CA PRO A 29 3.45 -3.05 -6.79
C PRO A 29 3.08 -2.74 -8.25
N PHE A 30 2.56 -3.74 -8.94
CA PHE A 30 1.84 -3.59 -10.21
C PHE A 30 0.33 -3.60 -9.95
N GLY A 31 -0.46 -2.97 -10.83
CA GLY A 31 -1.93 -2.97 -10.72
C GLY A 31 -2.56 -4.02 -11.63
N ALA A 32 -3.31 -4.96 -11.05
CA ALA A 32 -4.18 -5.85 -11.81
C ALA A 32 -5.62 -5.32 -11.80
N GLN A 33 -6.28 -5.28 -12.95
CA GLN A 33 -7.70 -4.96 -13.04
C GLN A 33 -8.52 -6.19 -12.64
N THR A 34 -9.30 -6.07 -11.57
CA THR A 34 -10.22 -7.12 -11.11
C THR A 34 -11.64 -6.57 -10.99
N GLU A 35 -12.61 -7.42 -10.68
CA GLU A 35 -14.00 -7.02 -10.39
C GLU A 35 -14.09 -6.08 -9.16
N MET A 36 -13.14 -6.18 -8.23
CA MET A 36 -13.04 -5.29 -7.06
C MET A 36 -12.26 -4.00 -7.35
N GLY A 37 -11.89 -3.74 -8.61
CA GLY A 37 -11.07 -2.61 -9.02
C GLY A 37 -9.59 -2.98 -9.21
N MET A 38 -8.73 -1.96 -9.22
CA MET A 38 -7.29 -2.15 -9.39
C MET A 38 -6.67 -2.62 -8.08
N ILE A 39 -6.16 -3.86 -8.05
CA ILE A 39 -5.54 -4.45 -6.87
C ILE A 39 -4.01 -4.52 -7.08
N PRO A 40 -3.20 -4.08 -6.11
CA PRO A 40 -1.75 -4.19 -6.20
C PRO A 40 -1.26 -5.63 -6.03
N PHE A 41 -0.24 -6.03 -6.78
CA PHE A 41 0.47 -7.31 -6.64
C PHE A 41 1.98 -7.18 -6.85
N TRP A 42 2.72 -8.19 -6.40
CA TRP A 42 4.17 -8.32 -6.54
C TRP A 42 4.54 -9.58 -7.32
N ILE A 43 5.70 -9.58 -7.97
CA ILE A 43 6.24 -10.78 -8.62
C ILE A 43 6.87 -11.68 -7.54
N GLY A 44 6.24 -12.81 -7.26
CA GLY A 44 6.74 -13.81 -6.31
C GLY A 44 7.78 -14.76 -6.89
N GLY A 45 7.81 -14.93 -8.23
CA GLY A 45 8.70 -15.87 -8.90
C GLY A 45 8.53 -15.85 -10.43
N ILE A 46 9.53 -16.35 -11.15
CA ILE A 46 9.50 -16.49 -12.61
C ILE A 46 10.04 -17.88 -12.96
N GLU A 47 9.24 -18.71 -13.62
CA GLU A 47 9.55 -20.10 -13.97
C GLU A 47 9.33 -20.31 -15.48
N GLY A 48 10.38 -20.13 -16.28
CA GLY A 48 10.25 -20.23 -17.74
C GLY A 48 9.34 -19.12 -18.29
N ASP A 49 8.16 -19.51 -18.77
CA ASP A 49 7.11 -18.59 -19.28
C ASP A 49 6.03 -18.27 -18.24
N ASP A 50 6.03 -18.97 -17.10
CA ASP A 50 5.13 -18.72 -15.98
C ASP A 50 5.71 -17.61 -15.09
N VAL A 51 4.83 -16.73 -14.61
CA VAL A 51 5.12 -15.68 -13.63
C VAL A 51 4.22 -15.89 -12.44
N ILE A 52 4.81 -16.07 -11.26
CA ILE A 52 4.06 -16.16 -10.00
C ILE A 52 3.81 -14.74 -9.51
N ILE A 53 2.53 -14.38 -9.39
CA ILE A 53 2.09 -13.09 -8.84
C ILE A 53 1.52 -13.29 -7.44
N ASP A 54 1.73 -12.31 -6.58
CA ASP A 54 1.35 -12.36 -5.18
C ASP A 54 0.63 -11.08 -4.76
N PHE A 55 -0.61 -11.23 -4.30
CA PHE A 55 -1.45 -10.12 -3.83
C PHE A 55 -1.32 -9.88 -2.32
N ASN A 56 -0.49 -10.65 -1.61
CA ASN A 56 -0.20 -10.39 -0.22
C ASN A 56 0.63 -9.12 -0.05
N ASN A 57 0.56 -8.52 1.14
CA ASN A 57 1.55 -7.52 1.52
C ASN A 57 2.95 -8.17 1.53
N PRO A 58 4.02 -7.48 1.06
CA PRO A 58 5.39 -8.04 1.05
C PRO A 58 5.93 -8.51 2.40
N MET A 59 5.32 -8.06 3.49
CA MET A 59 5.64 -8.41 4.88
C MET A 59 4.69 -9.45 5.48
N ALA A 60 3.74 -9.98 4.72
CA ALA A 60 2.84 -11.04 5.18
C ALA A 60 3.62 -12.33 5.46
N GLY A 61 3.30 -13.00 6.57
CA GLY A 61 4.00 -14.21 7.04
C GLY A 61 5.42 -13.98 7.57
N LYS A 62 5.95 -12.75 7.49
CA LYS A 62 7.27 -12.42 8.05
C LYS A 62 7.15 -12.02 9.51
N THR A 63 8.02 -12.58 10.35
CA THR A 63 8.20 -12.07 11.71
C THR A 63 8.92 -10.73 11.64
N LEU A 64 8.26 -9.67 12.10
CA LEU A 64 8.83 -8.33 12.12
C LEU A 64 9.54 -8.11 13.45
N GLN A 65 10.83 -7.81 13.39
CA GLN A 65 11.62 -7.44 14.56
C GLN A 65 11.81 -5.93 14.56
N PHE A 66 11.36 -5.27 15.62
CA PHE A 66 11.52 -3.84 15.80
C PHE A 66 12.33 -3.57 17.06
N VAL A 67 13.28 -2.65 16.95
CA VAL A 67 13.90 -2.00 18.10
C VAL A 67 13.18 -0.68 18.28
N VAL A 68 12.43 -0.55 19.37
CA VAL A 68 11.58 0.61 19.64
C VAL A 68 12.13 1.37 20.83
N GLU A 69 12.31 2.67 20.67
CA GLU A 69 12.60 3.62 21.74
C GLU A 69 11.43 4.60 21.87
N VAL A 70 10.93 4.78 23.09
CA VAL A 70 9.83 5.71 23.36
C VAL A 70 10.38 7.10 23.62
N MET A 71 10.20 8.00 22.65
CA MET A 71 10.71 9.37 22.74
C MET A 71 9.80 10.33 23.54
N GLY A 72 8.55 9.95 23.78
CA GLY A 72 7.60 10.79 24.54
C GLY A 72 6.17 10.27 24.50
N VAL A 73 5.38 10.70 25.48
CA VAL A 73 3.95 10.39 25.61
C VAL A 73 3.21 11.68 25.95
N ARG A 74 2.11 11.96 25.24
CA ARG A 74 1.23 13.10 25.52
C ARG A 74 -0.22 12.69 25.34
N ALA A 75 -1.15 13.46 25.90
CA ALA A 75 -2.55 13.32 25.58
C ALA A 75 -2.80 13.70 24.11
N ALA A 76 -3.70 12.97 23.45
CA ALA A 76 -4.24 13.37 22.16
C ALA A 76 -5.14 14.61 22.34
N THR A 77 -5.15 15.52 21.37
CA THR A 77 -6.09 16.64 21.35
C THR A 77 -7.49 16.16 20.95
N ALA A 78 -8.51 17.01 21.14
CA ALA A 78 -9.88 16.68 20.73
C ALA A 78 -9.97 16.37 19.22
N ASP A 79 -9.24 17.11 18.39
CA ASP A 79 -9.20 16.92 16.93
C ASP A 79 -8.50 15.61 16.52
N GLU A 80 -7.42 15.23 17.21
CA GLU A 80 -6.74 13.96 16.93
C GLU A 80 -7.61 12.76 17.33
N MET A 81 -8.39 12.92 18.41
CA MET A 81 -9.38 11.93 18.81
C MET A 81 -10.52 11.81 17.80
N SER A 82 -11.03 12.92 17.25
CA SER A 82 -12.09 12.87 16.23
C SER A 82 -11.59 12.31 14.90
N HIS A 83 -10.36 12.62 14.50
CA HIS A 83 -9.78 12.14 13.24
C HIS A 83 -9.19 10.72 13.33
N GLY A 84 -8.92 10.21 14.54
CA GLY A 84 -8.37 8.88 14.77
C GLY A 84 -6.88 8.73 14.45
N HIS A 85 -6.14 9.82 14.27
CA HIS A 85 -4.69 9.80 14.03
C HIS A 85 -3.98 11.01 14.64
N SER A 86 -2.70 10.85 14.96
CA SER A 86 -1.89 11.93 15.52
C SER A 86 -1.53 12.98 14.46
N HIS A 87 -1.60 14.25 14.83
CA HIS A 87 -1.06 15.36 14.06
C HIS A 87 0.40 15.64 14.49
N GLY A 88 1.23 16.03 13.52
CA GLY A 88 2.64 16.34 13.76
C GLY A 88 2.86 17.56 14.67
N PRO A 89 4.09 17.76 15.19
CA PRO A 89 4.43 18.95 15.96
C PRO A 89 4.22 20.21 15.11
N GLY A 90 3.36 21.12 15.58
CA GLY A 90 2.96 22.32 14.84
C GLY A 90 1.50 22.32 14.39
N GLY A 91 0.75 21.24 14.61
CA GLY A 91 -0.71 21.20 14.52
C GLY A 91 -1.23 21.83 13.22
N HIS A 92 -1.10 21.13 12.10
CA HIS A 92 -1.86 21.53 10.92
C HIS A 92 -3.33 21.27 11.20
N SER A 93 -4.02 22.31 11.70
CA SER A 93 -5.47 22.37 11.72
C SER A 93 -5.93 22.34 10.27
N HIS A 94 -6.30 21.16 9.79
CA HIS A 94 -7.31 21.10 8.75
C HIS A 94 -8.60 21.52 9.43
N GLU A 95 -8.99 22.79 9.25
CA GLU A 95 -10.38 23.15 9.47
C GLU A 95 -11.21 22.18 8.63
N GLU A 96 -12.04 21.37 9.29
CA GLU A 96 -13.10 20.66 8.60
C GLU A 96 -13.97 21.71 7.90
N LYS A 97 -13.67 21.97 6.63
CA LYS A 97 -14.53 22.75 5.75
C LYS A 97 -15.73 21.86 5.43
N SER A 98 -16.65 21.79 6.38
CA SER A 98 -18.06 21.58 6.07
C SER A 98 -18.54 22.77 5.22
N GLY A 99 -18.27 22.74 3.91
CA GLY A 99 -18.71 23.81 3.02
C GLY A 99 -17.95 23.88 1.71
N GLY A 100 -18.59 23.40 0.65
CA GLY A 100 -18.50 23.92 -0.72
C GLY A 100 -17.12 24.14 -1.32
N CYS A 101 -16.74 23.24 -2.23
CA CYS A 101 -15.64 23.44 -3.17
C CYS A 101 -15.83 24.76 -3.92
N GLY A 102 -14.99 25.76 -3.64
CA GLY A 102 -15.11 27.11 -4.19
C GLY A 102 -13.79 27.76 -4.62
N ASP A 103 -12.68 27.03 -4.64
CA ASP A 103 -11.39 27.59 -5.10
C ASP A 103 -10.68 26.65 -6.08
N PRO A 104 -10.32 27.12 -7.29
CA PRO A 104 -9.83 26.27 -8.37
C PRO A 104 -8.32 25.98 -8.30
N ASN A 105 -7.63 26.31 -7.20
CA ASN A 105 -6.16 26.33 -7.19
C ASN A 105 -5.50 25.59 -6.02
N CYS A 106 -6.13 24.51 -5.54
CA CYS A 106 -5.62 23.72 -4.41
C CYS A 106 -5.10 22.33 -4.83
N CYS A 107 -4.16 22.29 -5.78
CA CYS A 107 -3.30 21.14 -6.07
C CYS A 107 -1.96 21.63 -6.65
N SER A 108 -0.87 21.51 -5.88
CA SER A 108 0.52 21.51 -6.36
C SER A 108 1.28 20.47 -5.55
#